data_AF-A0A917T3W9-F1
#
_entry.id   AF-A0A917T3W9-F1
#
_cell.length_a   1.000
_cell.length_b   1.000
_cell.length_c   1.000
_cell.angle_alpha   90.00
_cell.angle_beta   90.00
_cell.angle_gamma   90.00
#
_symmetry.space_group_name_H-M   'P 1'
#
loop_
_entity.id
_entity.type
_entity.pdbx_description
1 polymer ?
#
loop_
_entity_poly.entity_id
_entity_poly.type
_entity_poly.pdbx_seq_one_letter_code
_entity_poly.pdbx_strand_id
1 'polypeptide(L)'
;MTDRFEGLKKIPAQPAARLLAVANAKLQTPLESPASAPVGTVLAELSDKDALPDMIRLLSVALPPREAVWWACIAARDLTGDEVTPCLRAAEAWVFGPTDERRRAVQMALEAAEMDDDTTLVATAALYAPGDLGPGEMSEHPAPPGAVSSCAFGQNLMTLGAAKDPVLQMHWLIDRALDIARGGNGKVPVPEVDTSLPPLPDDATGDDDEEEDA
;
A
#
# COMPACT_ATOMS: atom_id res chain seq x y z
N MET A 1 13.55 2.36 -22.44
CA MET A 1 13.04 2.78 -21.12
C MET A 1 11.65 3.30 -21.35
N THR A 2 10.67 2.65 -20.77
CA THR A 2 9.27 3.08 -20.82
C THR A 2 9.10 4.30 -19.92
N ASP A 3 8.40 5.33 -20.40
CA ASP A 3 8.06 6.55 -19.67
C ASP A 3 7.15 6.31 -18.43
N ARG A 4 6.89 5.03 -18.09
CA ARG A 4 6.00 4.56 -17.01
C ARG A 4 6.44 5.04 -15.63
N PHE A 5 7.71 5.32 -15.41
CA PHE A 5 8.21 5.77 -14.09
C PHE A 5 8.68 7.23 -14.09
N GLU A 6 8.25 8.00 -15.10
CA GLU A 6 8.53 9.43 -15.21
C GLU A 6 7.36 10.30 -14.69
N GLY A 7 7.66 11.58 -14.45
CA GLY A 7 6.66 12.58 -14.08
C GLY A 7 6.07 12.45 -12.67
N LEU A 8 6.75 11.73 -11.76
CA LEU A 8 6.32 11.45 -10.39
C LEU A 8 6.44 12.69 -9.46
N LYS A 9 5.70 13.75 -9.78
CA LYS A 9 5.77 15.10 -9.18
C LYS A 9 5.56 15.13 -7.66
N LYS A 10 4.83 14.16 -7.10
CA LYS A 10 4.55 14.07 -5.65
C LYS A 10 5.67 13.39 -4.87
N ILE A 11 6.50 12.59 -5.54
CA ILE A 11 7.59 11.88 -4.88
C ILE A 11 8.73 12.88 -4.62
N PRO A 12 9.28 12.94 -3.39
CA PRO A 12 10.39 13.82 -3.08
C PRO A 12 11.62 13.46 -3.93
N ALA A 13 12.36 14.48 -4.39
CA ALA A 13 13.59 14.33 -5.16
C ALA A 13 14.76 13.85 -4.27
N GLN A 14 14.64 12.65 -3.71
CA GLN A 14 15.63 11.99 -2.87
C GLN A 14 15.91 10.57 -3.40
N PRO A 15 17.10 10.01 -3.14
CA PRO A 15 17.38 8.63 -3.52
C PRO A 15 16.43 7.63 -2.86
N ALA A 16 16.04 6.59 -3.59
CA ALA A 16 15.14 5.55 -3.09
C ALA A 16 15.68 4.90 -1.81
N ALA A 17 16.99 4.60 -1.76
CA ALA A 17 17.66 4.02 -0.61
C ALA A 17 17.53 4.88 0.66
N ARG A 18 17.53 6.21 0.52
CA ARG A 18 17.35 7.13 1.65
C ARG A 18 15.92 7.06 2.20
N LEU A 19 14.93 7.06 1.33
CA LEU A 19 13.52 6.98 1.73
C LEU A 19 13.23 5.64 2.44
N LEU A 20 13.73 4.54 1.88
CA LEU A 20 13.65 3.20 2.49
C LEU A 20 14.32 3.17 3.88
N ALA A 21 15.51 3.75 4.03
CA ALA A 21 16.18 3.81 5.32
C ALA A 21 15.41 4.61 6.37
N VAL A 22 14.85 5.77 6.01
CA VAL A 22 14.03 6.61 6.91
C VAL A 22 12.76 5.88 7.36
N ALA A 23 12.13 5.12 6.45
CA ALA A 23 10.96 4.32 6.75
C ALA A 23 11.29 2.96 7.41
N ASN A 24 12.56 2.67 7.69
CA ASN A 24 13.04 1.37 8.17
C ASN A 24 12.56 0.19 7.30
N ALA A 25 12.46 0.41 5.99
CA ALA A 25 12.01 -0.58 5.01
C ALA A 25 13.20 -1.13 4.21
N LYS A 26 13.08 -2.39 3.78
CA LYS A 26 14.07 -3.06 2.93
C LYS A 26 13.38 -3.74 1.76
N LEU A 27 13.93 -3.55 0.57
CA LEU A 27 13.57 -4.36 -0.61
C LEU A 27 14.21 -5.74 -0.47
N GLN A 28 13.52 -6.77 -0.95
CA GLN A 28 14.04 -8.14 -0.99
C GLN A 28 14.86 -8.38 -2.26
N THR A 29 14.45 -7.81 -3.38
CA THR A 29 15.11 -7.90 -4.67
C THR A 29 16.43 -7.13 -4.65
N PRO A 30 17.57 -7.79 -4.97
CA PRO A 30 18.85 -7.12 -5.10
C PRO A 30 18.84 -6.09 -6.22
N LEU A 31 19.36 -4.89 -5.93
CA LEU A 31 19.47 -3.79 -6.90
C LEU A 31 20.90 -3.68 -7.45
N GLU A 32 20.99 -3.38 -8.73
CA GLU A 32 22.20 -3.03 -9.48
C GLU A 32 22.36 -1.52 -9.61
N SER A 33 21.25 -0.78 -9.55
CA SER A 33 21.29 0.68 -9.53
C SER A 33 22.06 1.21 -8.31
N PRO A 34 22.78 2.34 -8.46
CA PRO A 34 23.56 2.91 -7.36
C PRO A 34 22.64 3.38 -6.23
N ALA A 35 23.14 3.45 -5.00
CA ALA A 35 22.37 3.93 -3.83
C ALA A 35 21.84 5.37 -3.97
N SER A 36 22.41 6.16 -4.90
CA SER A 36 21.94 7.51 -5.25
C SER A 36 20.80 7.53 -6.28
N ALA A 37 20.37 6.36 -6.79
CA ALA A 37 19.35 6.27 -7.83
C ALA A 37 18.01 6.87 -7.36
N PRO A 38 17.35 7.66 -8.22
CA PRO A 38 16.02 8.19 -7.91
C PRO A 38 14.98 7.07 -7.92
N VAL A 39 13.84 7.31 -7.28
CA VAL A 39 12.75 6.33 -7.15
C VAL A 39 12.30 5.77 -8.51
N GLY A 40 12.17 6.60 -9.54
CA GLY A 40 11.75 6.14 -10.87
C GLY A 40 12.72 5.13 -11.51
N THR A 41 14.03 5.31 -11.31
CA THR A 41 15.05 4.35 -11.80
C THR A 41 14.96 3.02 -11.07
N VAL A 42 14.79 3.06 -9.74
CA VAL A 42 14.65 1.82 -8.95
C VAL A 42 13.34 1.10 -9.29
N LEU A 43 12.24 1.83 -9.51
CA LEU A 43 10.98 1.23 -9.97
C LEU A 43 11.10 0.58 -11.35
N ALA A 44 11.84 1.21 -12.28
CA ALA A 44 12.12 0.62 -13.59
C ALA A 44 12.89 -0.70 -13.45
N GLU A 45 13.95 -0.69 -12.63
CA GLU A 45 14.74 -1.90 -12.39
C GLU A 45 13.93 -3.02 -11.72
N LEU A 46 13.11 -2.69 -10.72
CA LEU A 46 12.22 -3.65 -10.07
C LEU A 46 11.17 -4.20 -11.04
N SER A 47 10.66 -3.38 -11.96
CA SER A 47 9.73 -3.80 -13.01
C SER A 47 10.39 -4.75 -14.01
N ASP A 48 11.63 -4.49 -14.41
CA ASP A 48 12.39 -5.38 -15.32
C ASP A 48 12.70 -6.74 -14.66
N LYS A 49 12.68 -6.80 -13.32
CA LYS A 49 12.88 -8.00 -12.50
C LYS A 49 11.56 -8.65 -12.04
N ASP A 50 10.41 -8.18 -12.52
CA ASP A 50 9.05 -8.62 -12.09
C ASP A 50 8.84 -8.59 -10.56
N ALA A 51 9.54 -7.70 -9.85
CA ALA A 51 9.55 -7.60 -8.39
C ALA A 51 8.38 -6.73 -7.87
N LEU A 52 7.14 -7.09 -8.23
CA LEU A 52 5.94 -6.30 -7.95
C LEU A 52 5.72 -5.99 -6.45
N PRO A 53 5.91 -6.93 -5.50
CA PRO A 53 5.75 -6.62 -4.07
C PRO A 53 6.73 -5.54 -3.60
N ASP A 54 7.96 -5.53 -4.12
CA ASP A 54 8.96 -4.52 -3.79
C ASP A 54 8.67 -3.17 -4.44
N MET A 55 8.01 -3.16 -5.62
CA MET A 55 7.50 -1.93 -6.20
C MET A 55 6.41 -1.31 -5.31
N ILE A 56 5.44 -2.12 -4.85
CA ILE A 56 4.38 -1.68 -3.92
C ILE A 56 5.01 -1.17 -2.61
N ARG A 57 6.02 -1.86 -2.08
CA ARG A 57 6.77 -1.43 -0.89
C ARG A 57 7.46 -0.09 -1.10
N LEU A 58 8.19 0.07 -2.20
CA LEU A 58 8.88 1.32 -2.52
C LEU A 58 7.88 2.47 -2.70
N LEU A 59 6.76 2.24 -3.37
CA LEU A 59 5.70 3.25 -3.55
C LEU A 59 5.04 3.65 -2.22
N SER A 60 4.80 2.67 -1.33
CA SER A 60 4.27 2.92 0.02
C SER A 60 5.17 3.85 0.84
N VAL A 61 6.48 3.78 0.60
CA VAL A 61 7.49 4.62 1.26
C VAL A 61 7.68 5.96 0.54
N ALA A 62 7.60 5.98 -0.79
CA ALA A 62 7.94 7.13 -1.60
C ALA A 62 6.80 8.15 -1.73
N LEU A 63 5.54 7.71 -1.63
CA LEU A 63 4.40 8.61 -1.60
C LEU A 63 4.42 9.47 -0.31
N PRO A 64 4.11 10.77 -0.39
CA PRO A 64 3.90 11.58 0.80
C PRO A 64 2.79 10.98 1.68
N PRO A 65 2.82 11.17 3.02
CA PRO A 65 1.93 10.46 3.94
C PRO A 65 0.45 10.54 3.58
N ARG A 66 -0.07 11.72 3.21
CA ARG A 66 -1.47 11.90 2.83
C ARG A 66 -1.84 11.11 1.57
N GLU A 67 -0.99 11.17 0.55
CA GLU A 67 -1.15 10.42 -0.70
C GLU A 67 -1.07 8.90 -0.47
N ALA A 68 -0.20 8.43 0.43
CA ALA A 68 -0.12 7.02 0.83
C ALA A 68 -1.40 6.56 1.56
N VAL A 69 -1.94 7.39 2.47
CA VAL A 69 -3.22 7.11 3.14
C VAL A 69 -4.35 7.04 2.12
N TRP A 70 -4.41 7.99 1.18
CA TRP A 70 -5.42 7.97 0.13
C TRP A 70 -5.37 6.69 -0.72
N TRP A 71 -4.17 6.27 -1.12
CA TRP A 71 -3.98 5.01 -1.85
C TRP A 71 -4.50 3.81 -1.05
N ALA A 72 -4.21 3.76 0.26
CA ALA A 72 -4.76 2.74 1.15
C ALA A 72 -6.29 2.81 1.28
N CYS A 73 -6.90 4.01 1.28
CA CYS A 73 -8.37 4.14 1.26
C CYS A 73 -8.97 3.50 0.00
N ILE A 74 -8.36 3.71 -1.17
CA ILE A 74 -8.85 3.11 -2.42
C ILE A 74 -8.74 1.58 -2.35
N ALA A 75 -7.62 1.04 -1.85
CA ALA A 75 -7.47 -0.41 -1.67
C ALA A 75 -8.50 -0.99 -0.69
N ALA A 76 -8.75 -0.31 0.44
CA ALA A 76 -9.77 -0.71 1.39
C ALA A 76 -11.19 -0.70 0.79
N ARG A 77 -11.51 0.25 -0.10
CA ARG A 77 -12.77 0.27 -0.84
C ARG A 77 -12.96 -0.96 -1.72
N ASP A 78 -11.89 -1.52 -2.27
CA ASP A 78 -11.99 -2.75 -3.06
C ASP A 78 -12.34 -3.97 -2.19
N LEU A 79 -11.96 -3.97 -0.91
CA LEU A 79 -12.28 -5.03 0.05
C LEU A 79 -13.70 -4.91 0.59
N THR A 80 -14.12 -3.70 0.98
CA THR A 80 -15.40 -3.49 1.67
C THR A 80 -16.56 -3.24 0.71
N GLY A 81 -16.27 -2.91 -0.56
CA GLY A 81 -17.29 -2.57 -1.55
C GLY A 81 -18.13 -1.36 -1.14
N ASP A 82 -19.44 -1.55 -1.07
CA ASP A 82 -20.40 -0.51 -0.67
C ASP A 82 -20.45 -0.28 0.84
N GLU A 83 -19.92 -1.22 1.65
CA GLU A 83 -19.84 -1.06 3.09
C GLU A 83 -18.72 -0.08 3.44
N VAL A 84 -19.06 0.99 4.16
CA VAL A 84 -18.09 2.00 4.61
C VAL A 84 -17.95 1.89 6.11
N THR A 85 -16.88 1.22 6.53
CA THR A 85 -16.53 1.12 7.95
C THR A 85 -16.30 2.52 8.56
N PRO A 86 -16.49 2.69 9.88
CA PRO A 86 -16.17 3.93 10.56
C PRO A 86 -14.71 4.36 10.34
N CYS A 87 -13.76 3.42 10.35
CA CYS A 87 -12.34 3.65 10.12
C CYS A 87 -12.06 4.22 8.73
N LEU A 88 -12.59 3.58 7.67
CA LEU A 88 -12.41 4.06 6.30
C LEU A 88 -13.03 5.45 6.10
N ARG A 89 -14.25 5.66 6.58
CA ARG A 89 -14.94 6.96 6.46
C ARG A 89 -14.15 8.08 7.14
N ALA A 90 -13.65 7.84 8.34
CA ALA A 90 -12.88 8.83 9.08
C ALA A 90 -11.55 9.14 8.39
N ALA A 91 -10.85 8.12 7.89
CA ALA A 91 -9.59 8.29 7.16
C ALA A 91 -9.77 9.06 5.85
N GLU A 92 -10.81 8.76 5.06
CA GLU A 92 -11.16 9.52 3.86
C GLU A 92 -11.45 10.99 4.18
N ALA A 93 -12.26 11.24 5.22
CA ALA A 93 -12.55 12.60 5.66
C ALA A 93 -11.27 13.36 6.06
N TRP A 94 -10.33 12.70 6.73
CA TRP A 94 -9.03 13.29 7.06
C TRP A 94 -8.19 13.57 5.80
N VAL A 95 -8.13 12.65 4.83
CA VAL A 95 -7.39 12.86 3.56
C VAL A 95 -7.89 14.10 2.83
N PHE A 96 -9.21 14.32 2.75
CA PHE A 96 -9.80 15.49 2.09
C PHE A 96 -9.59 16.81 2.85
N GLY A 97 -9.23 16.76 4.13
CA GLY A 97 -8.93 17.95 4.92
C GLY A 97 -8.27 17.56 6.23
N PRO A 98 -6.94 17.51 6.27
CA PRO A 98 -6.21 17.01 7.44
C PRO A 98 -6.23 18.05 8.56
N THR A 99 -7.15 17.90 9.50
CA THR A 99 -7.25 18.72 10.72
C THR A 99 -7.15 17.85 11.97
N ASP A 100 -6.76 18.44 13.11
CA ASP A 100 -6.73 17.72 14.38
C ASP A 100 -8.12 17.21 14.81
N GLU A 101 -9.19 17.91 14.47
CA GLU A 101 -10.56 17.44 14.71
C GLU A 101 -10.87 16.15 13.94
N ARG A 102 -10.54 16.11 12.64
CA ARG A 102 -10.72 14.89 11.83
C ARG A 102 -9.77 13.78 12.26
N ARG A 103 -8.57 14.13 12.74
CA ARG A 103 -7.65 13.16 13.33
C ARG A 103 -8.17 12.58 14.64
N ARG A 104 -8.84 13.36 15.49
CA ARG A 104 -9.57 12.85 16.67
C ARG A 104 -10.70 11.91 16.26
N ALA A 105 -11.43 12.21 15.19
CA ALA A 105 -12.46 11.30 14.67
C ALA A 105 -11.88 9.96 14.17
N VAL A 106 -10.69 9.99 13.54
CA VAL A 106 -9.94 8.77 13.18
C VAL A 106 -9.56 7.97 14.43
N GLN A 107 -9.04 8.63 15.47
CA GLN A 107 -8.70 7.96 16.73
C GLN A 107 -9.93 7.30 17.37
N MET A 108 -11.05 8.02 17.47
CA MET A 108 -12.30 7.47 18.02
C MET A 108 -12.82 6.28 17.21
N ALA A 109 -12.66 6.29 15.88
CA ALA A 109 -13.03 5.17 15.03
C ALA A 109 -12.15 3.94 15.30
N LEU A 110 -10.83 4.12 15.48
CA LEU A 110 -9.91 3.05 15.84
C LEU A 110 -10.21 2.44 17.22
N GLU A 111 -10.51 3.28 18.22
CA GLU A 111 -10.84 2.82 19.58
C GLU A 111 -12.15 2.01 19.63
N ALA A 112 -13.06 2.27 18.70
CA ALA A 112 -14.34 1.58 18.58
C ALA A 112 -14.36 0.49 17.49
N ALA A 113 -13.24 0.23 16.83
CA ALA A 113 -13.17 -0.75 15.75
C ALA A 113 -13.35 -2.18 16.29
N GLU A 114 -14.15 -2.96 15.59
CA GLU A 114 -14.28 -4.39 15.85
C GLU A 114 -13.02 -5.14 15.38
N MET A 115 -12.83 -6.35 15.89
CA MET A 115 -11.63 -7.15 15.56
C MET A 115 -11.53 -7.54 14.09
N ASP A 116 -12.66 -7.57 13.38
CA ASP A 116 -12.80 -7.93 11.96
C ASP A 116 -12.89 -6.72 11.03
N ASP A 117 -12.62 -5.49 11.51
CA ASP A 117 -12.56 -4.31 10.64
C ASP A 117 -11.27 -4.31 9.79
N ASP A 118 -11.41 -4.69 8.52
CA ASP A 118 -10.35 -4.75 7.51
C ASP A 118 -9.71 -3.39 7.16
N THR A 119 -10.24 -2.28 7.71
CA THR A 119 -9.82 -0.92 7.35
C THR A 119 -9.05 -0.20 8.45
N THR A 120 -8.79 -0.86 9.58
CA THR A 120 -8.01 -0.32 10.71
C THR A 120 -6.61 0.14 10.31
N LEU A 121 -5.96 -0.49 9.32
CA LEU A 121 -4.68 -0.03 8.76
C LEU A 121 -4.80 1.37 8.12
N VAL A 122 -5.91 1.68 7.44
CA VAL A 122 -6.11 2.99 6.81
C VAL A 122 -6.25 4.09 7.86
N ALA A 123 -7.04 3.81 8.90
CA ALA A 123 -7.23 4.74 10.00
C ALA A 123 -5.93 4.92 10.80
N THR A 124 -5.16 3.85 11.03
CA THR A 124 -3.85 3.93 11.69
C THR A 124 -2.86 4.77 10.86
N ALA A 125 -2.84 4.59 9.53
CA ALA A 125 -2.05 5.43 8.64
C ALA A 125 -2.43 6.91 8.74
N ALA A 126 -3.74 7.21 8.75
CA ALA A 126 -4.25 8.58 8.86
C ALA A 126 -3.92 9.24 10.21
N LEU A 127 -3.99 8.48 11.30
CA LEU A 127 -3.64 8.95 12.65
C LEU A 127 -2.18 9.40 12.73
N TYR A 128 -1.26 8.60 12.20
CA TYR A 128 0.18 8.84 12.26
C TYR A 128 0.75 9.67 11.11
N ALA A 129 -0.05 9.98 10.09
CA ALA A 129 0.41 10.72 8.91
C ALA A 129 1.08 12.08 9.19
N PRO A 130 0.68 12.85 10.21
CA PRO A 130 1.40 14.07 10.61
C PRO A 130 2.81 13.84 11.19
N GLY A 131 3.17 12.60 11.56
CA GLY A 131 4.49 12.24 12.09
C GLY A 131 4.59 12.13 13.61
N ASP A 132 3.47 12.19 14.32
CA ASP A 132 3.34 12.06 15.78
C ASP A 132 2.30 10.99 16.16
N LEU A 133 2.18 10.63 17.45
CA LEU A 133 1.29 9.56 17.91
C LEU A 133 -0.21 9.91 17.89
N GLY A 134 -0.58 11.17 17.68
CA GLY A 134 -1.98 11.57 17.66
C GLY A 134 -2.24 12.99 18.17
N PRO A 135 -3.51 13.40 18.26
CA PRO A 135 -3.88 14.74 18.70
C PRO A 135 -3.69 14.94 20.21
N GLY A 136 -3.57 16.20 20.65
CA GLY A 136 -3.42 16.53 22.07
C GLY A 136 -2.02 16.22 22.61
N GLU A 137 -1.91 15.69 23.83
CA GLU A 137 -0.62 15.37 24.45
C GLU A 137 0.19 14.34 23.64
N MET A 138 -0.49 13.45 22.90
CA MET A 138 0.18 12.47 22.03
C MET A 138 0.98 13.11 20.89
N SER A 139 0.70 14.37 20.54
CA SER A 139 1.43 15.08 19.48
C SER A 139 2.86 15.43 19.87
N GLU A 140 3.20 15.35 21.16
CA GLU A 140 4.57 15.56 21.67
C GLU A 140 5.48 14.34 21.43
N HIS A 141 4.91 13.21 21.00
CA HIS A 141 5.63 11.96 20.80
C HIS A 141 5.69 11.61 19.31
N PRO A 142 6.88 11.29 18.76
CA PRO A 142 7.02 10.95 17.35
C PRO A 142 6.32 9.62 17.04
N ALA A 143 5.72 9.54 15.86
CA ALA A 143 5.20 8.28 15.34
C ALA A 143 6.33 7.28 15.08
N PRO A 144 6.08 5.97 15.15
CA PRO A 144 7.05 4.96 14.76
C PRO A 144 7.52 5.18 13.31
N PRO A 145 8.84 5.11 13.03
CA PRO A 145 9.35 5.22 11.67
C PRO A 145 8.69 4.22 10.73
N GLY A 146 8.22 4.70 9.59
CA GLY A 146 7.57 3.87 8.57
C GLY A 146 6.15 3.40 8.92
N ALA A 147 5.52 3.88 10.01
CA ALA A 147 4.16 3.45 10.37
C ALA A 147 3.15 3.64 9.22
N VAL A 148 3.15 4.82 8.60
CA VAL A 148 2.26 5.14 7.47
C VAL A 148 2.54 4.23 6.28
N SER A 149 3.81 4.07 5.89
CA SER A 149 4.19 3.24 4.75
C SER A 149 3.88 1.76 4.98
N SER A 150 4.05 1.26 6.21
CA SER A 150 3.73 -0.13 6.56
C SER A 150 2.21 -0.38 6.52
N CYS A 151 1.41 0.58 7.01
CA CYS A 151 -0.05 0.48 6.94
C CYS A 151 -0.55 0.56 5.49
N ALA A 152 0.00 1.47 4.68
CA ALA A 152 -0.35 1.58 3.27
C ALA A 152 0.06 0.31 2.50
N PHE A 153 1.25 -0.21 2.75
CA PHE A 153 1.71 -1.48 2.15
C PHE A 153 0.80 -2.64 2.53
N GLY A 154 0.52 -2.81 3.83
CA GLY A 154 -0.34 -3.87 4.35
C GLY A 154 -1.74 -3.83 3.76
N GLN A 155 -2.39 -2.65 3.77
CA GLN A 155 -3.74 -2.50 3.23
C GLN A 155 -3.80 -2.83 1.73
N ASN A 156 -2.81 -2.39 0.95
CA ASN A 156 -2.76 -2.73 -0.47
C ASN A 156 -2.60 -4.24 -0.70
N LEU A 157 -1.76 -4.92 0.09
CA LEU A 157 -1.58 -6.37 -0.03
C LEU A 157 -2.78 -7.18 0.44
N MET A 158 -3.59 -6.69 1.37
CA MET A 158 -4.83 -7.39 1.79
C MET A 158 -5.77 -7.62 0.61
N THR A 159 -5.79 -6.72 -0.38
CA THR A 159 -6.61 -6.89 -1.61
C THR A 159 -6.23 -8.13 -2.42
N LEU A 160 -5.01 -8.66 -2.27
CA LEU A 160 -4.58 -9.86 -2.98
C LEU A 160 -5.35 -11.10 -2.53
N GLY A 161 -5.78 -11.17 -1.27
CA GLY A 161 -6.56 -12.30 -0.74
C GLY A 161 -7.96 -12.40 -1.35
N ALA A 162 -8.50 -11.30 -1.84
CA ALA A 162 -9.80 -11.23 -2.51
C ALA A 162 -9.70 -11.21 -4.04
N ALA A 163 -8.49 -11.10 -4.60
CA ALA A 163 -8.28 -10.95 -6.04
C ALA A 163 -8.36 -12.29 -6.77
N LYS A 164 -9.07 -12.32 -7.91
CA LYS A 164 -9.09 -13.48 -8.82
C LYS A 164 -7.74 -13.73 -9.48
N ASP A 165 -7.01 -12.66 -9.79
CA ASP A 165 -5.65 -12.68 -10.30
C ASP A 165 -4.79 -11.73 -9.45
N PRO A 166 -4.03 -12.27 -8.47
CA PRO A 166 -3.18 -11.46 -7.61
C PRO A 166 -2.07 -10.70 -8.35
N VAL A 167 -1.57 -11.22 -9.47
CA VAL A 167 -0.50 -10.56 -10.25
C VAL A 167 -1.07 -9.35 -10.98
N LEU A 168 -2.22 -9.52 -11.62
CA LEU A 168 -2.94 -8.42 -12.26
C LEU A 168 -3.35 -7.35 -11.23
N GLN A 169 -3.80 -7.79 -10.04
CA GLN A 169 -4.10 -6.89 -8.92
C GLN A 169 -2.86 -6.07 -8.52
N MET A 170 -1.69 -6.69 -8.36
CA MET A 170 -0.46 -5.95 -8.02
C MET A 170 -0.09 -4.90 -9.08
N HIS A 171 -0.20 -5.23 -10.37
CA HIS A 171 0.01 -4.24 -11.44
C HIS A 171 -0.95 -3.06 -11.34
N TRP A 172 -2.22 -3.34 -11.05
CA TRP A 172 -3.23 -2.30 -10.88
C TRP A 172 -2.96 -1.39 -9.68
N LEU A 173 -2.57 -1.97 -8.54
CA LEU A 173 -2.18 -1.21 -7.35
C LEU A 173 -0.99 -0.29 -7.65
N ILE A 174 0.01 -0.79 -8.39
CA ILE A 174 1.17 0.00 -8.84
C ILE A 174 0.70 1.16 -9.74
N ASP A 175 -0.18 0.91 -10.72
CA ASP A 175 -0.66 1.95 -11.62
C ASP A 175 -1.46 3.04 -10.90
N ARG A 176 -2.27 2.67 -9.89
CA ARG A 176 -2.95 3.64 -9.02
C ARG A 176 -1.96 4.51 -8.25
N ALA A 177 -0.94 3.91 -7.65
CA ALA A 177 0.10 4.64 -6.94
C ALA A 177 0.90 5.58 -7.86
N LEU A 178 1.20 5.14 -9.09
CA LEU A 178 1.87 5.97 -10.10
C LEU A 178 0.98 7.14 -10.56
N ASP A 179 -0.33 6.94 -10.73
CA ASP A 179 -1.27 8.03 -11.02
C ASP A 179 -1.27 9.07 -9.89
N ILE A 180 -1.39 8.63 -8.63
CA ILE A 180 -1.32 9.51 -7.45
C ILE A 180 0.03 10.23 -7.41
N ALA A 181 1.14 9.53 -7.66
CA ALA A 181 2.48 10.10 -7.68
C ALA A 181 2.66 11.19 -8.74
N ARG A 182 1.91 11.14 -9.85
CA ARG A 182 1.86 12.19 -10.89
C ARG A 182 0.93 13.36 -10.55
N GLY A 183 0.14 13.23 -9.47
CA GLY A 183 -0.85 14.21 -9.02
C GLY A 183 -2.30 13.88 -9.43
N GLY A 184 -2.55 12.66 -9.92
CA GLY A 184 -3.89 12.14 -10.13
C GLY A 184 -4.58 11.71 -8.83
N ASN A 185 -5.69 10.99 -8.95
CA ASN A 185 -6.53 10.58 -7.83
C ASN A 185 -6.53 9.07 -7.58
N GLY A 186 -5.71 8.30 -8.30
CA GLY A 186 -5.62 6.85 -8.17
C GLY A 186 -6.80 6.09 -8.79
N LYS A 187 -7.69 6.75 -9.54
CA LYS A 187 -8.76 6.09 -10.27
C LYS A 187 -8.28 5.74 -11.67
N VAL A 188 -7.61 4.60 -11.78
CA VAL A 188 -7.21 4.01 -13.06
C VAL A 188 -8.24 2.94 -13.47
N PRO A 189 -8.41 2.66 -14.78
CA PRO A 189 -9.34 1.62 -15.25
C PRO A 189 -9.13 0.29 -14.52
N VAL A 190 -10.22 -0.38 -14.17
CA VAL A 190 -10.17 -1.73 -13.58
C VAL A 190 -9.66 -2.67 -14.67
N PRO A 191 -8.63 -3.48 -14.40
CA PRO A 191 -8.14 -4.43 -15.38
C PRO A 191 -9.19 -5.53 -15.64
N GLU A 192 -9.37 -5.90 -16.90
CA GLU A 192 -10.24 -7.01 -17.27
C GLU A 192 -9.52 -8.33 -17.00
N VAL A 193 -10.16 -9.21 -16.23
CA VAL A 193 -9.69 -10.60 -16.05
C VAL A 193 -10.17 -11.39 -17.26
N ASP A 194 -9.25 -11.97 -18.03
CA ASP A 194 -9.61 -12.90 -19.09
C ASP A 194 -10.11 -14.22 -18.48
N THR A 195 -11.44 -14.34 -18.36
CA THR A 195 -12.08 -15.54 -17.80
C THR A 195 -12.16 -16.70 -18.79
N SER A 196 -11.57 -16.58 -19.99
CA SER A 196 -11.54 -17.68 -20.96
C SER A 196 -10.40 -18.67 -20.70
N LEU A 197 -9.42 -18.30 -19.88
CA LEU A 197 -8.35 -19.19 -19.47
C LEU A 197 -8.84 -20.15 -18.38
N PRO A 198 -8.51 -21.46 -18.48
CA PRO A 198 -8.87 -22.43 -17.45
C PRO A 198 -8.20 -22.04 -16.13
N PRO A 199 -8.86 -22.30 -14.97
CA PRO A 199 -8.24 -22.07 -13.67
C PRO A 199 -6.90 -22.81 -13.60
N LEU A 200 -5.93 -22.19 -12.91
CA LEU A 200 -4.67 -22.86 -12.61
C LEU A 200 -5.00 -24.20 -11.93
N PRO A 201 -4.31 -25.29 -12.31
CA PRO A 201 -4.50 -26.56 -11.62
C PRO A 201 -4.25 -26.32 -10.13
N ASP A 202 -5.20 -26.74 -9.28
CA ASP A 202 -4.95 -26.83 -7.84
C ASP A 202 -3.67 -27.65 -7.69
N ASP A 203 -2.63 -27.05 -7.10
CA ASP A 203 -1.44 -27.79 -6.68
C ASP A 203 -1.94 -28.92 -5.79
N ALA A 204 -1.97 -30.12 -6.36
CA ALA A 204 -2.42 -31.32 -5.69
C ALA A 204 -1.65 -31.38 -4.37
N THR A 205 -2.40 -31.29 -3.27
CA THR A 205 -1.97 -31.76 -1.97
C THR A 205 -1.41 -33.16 -2.19
N GLY A 206 -0.09 -33.27 -2.14
CA GLY A 206 0.60 -34.55 -2.08
C GLY A 206 0.26 -35.20 -0.76
N ASP A 207 -0.88 -35.89 -0.71
CA ASP A 207 -1.09 -37.00 0.19
C ASP A 207 -0.29 -38.18 -0.37
N ASP A 208 1.00 -38.20 -0.06
CA ASP A 208 1.78 -39.44 -0.09
C ASP A 208 1.40 -40.25 1.18
N ASP A 209 0.22 -40.87 1.13
CA ASP A 209 -0.11 -42.01 1.98
C ASP A 209 0.61 -43.25 1.42
N GLU A 210 1.90 -43.41 1.74
CA GLU A 210 2.54 -44.71 1.65
C GLU A 210 2.15 -45.53 2.89
N GLU A 211 1.10 -46.35 2.75
CA GLU A 211 0.84 -47.51 3.60
C GLU A 211 2.07 -48.45 3.54
N GLU A 212 2.92 -48.42 4.57
CA GLU A 212 3.89 -49.48 4.83
C GLU A 212 3.17 -50.73 5.37
N ASP A 213 2.80 -51.62 4.46
CA ASP A 213 2.58 -53.05 4.75
C ASP A 213 3.93 -53.78 4.82
N ALA A 214 4.40 -54.11 6.04
CA ALA A 214 5.28 -55.27 6.33
C ALA A 214 5.41 -55.57 7.84
#